data_AF-A0A519T202-F1
#
_entry.id   AF-A0A519T202-F1
#
_cell.length_a   1.000
_cell.length_b   1.000
_cell.length_c   1.000
_cell.angle_alpha   90.00
_cell.angle_beta   90.00
_cell.angle_gamma   90.00
#
_symmetry.space_group_name_H-M   'P 1'
#
loop_
_entity.id
_entity.type
_entity.pdbx_description
1 polymer ?
#
loop_
_entity_poly.entity_id
_entity_poly.type
_entity_poly.pdbx_seq_one_letter_code
_entity_poly.pdbx_strand_id
1 'polypeptide(L)'
;GRHARQGIDFNNKHFHRARRPHPHKSVDAGAVEVLIIEVNSLPGMTPATCIFHQTALAGYTPYQFIDRILDFGQQRAAKAMPASK
;
A
#
# COMPACT_ATOMS: atom_id res chain seq x y z
N GLY A 1 31.82 -11.91 26.75
CA GLY A 1 31.38 -10.94 25.71
C GLY A 1 29.99 -10.46 26.06
N ARG A 2 29.78 -9.14 26.16
CA ARG A 2 28.55 -8.54 26.70
C ARG A 2 27.36 -8.79 25.77
N HIS A 3 26.43 -9.63 26.20
CA HIS A 3 25.08 -9.76 25.62
C HIS A 3 24.25 -8.54 26.06
N ALA A 4 23.94 -7.64 25.13
CA ALA A 4 23.01 -6.54 25.37
C ALA A 4 21.58 -7.09 25.43
N ARG A 5 20.99 -7.12 26.62
CA ARG A 5 19.57 -7.41 26.83
C ARG A 5 18.75 -6.24 26.28
N GLN A 6 17.82 -6.50 25.37
CA GLN A 6 16.75 -5.55 25.06
C GLN A 6 15.81 -5.49 26.26
N GLY A 7 15.86 -4.39 27.01
CA GLY A 7 14.85 -4.03 28.00
C GLY A 7 14.04 -2.85 27.45
N ILE A 8 12.72 -2.94 27.51
CA ILE A 8 11.83 -1.80 27.29
C ILE A 8 11.72 -1.07 28.64
N ASP A 9 12.29 0.13 28.73
CA ASP A 9 12.04 1.04 29.84
C ASP A 9 10.78 1.86 29.54
N PHE A 10 9.69 1.57 30.25
CA PHE A 10 8.40 2.24 30.06
C PHE A 10 8.33 3.64 30.68
N ASN A 11 9.35 4.09 31.42
CA ASN A 11 9.33 5.34 32.18
C ASN A 11 10.12 6.50 31.55
N ASN A 12 10.82 6.28 30.44
CA ASN A 12 11.55 7.34 29.74
C ASN A 12 11.17 7.36 28.25
N LYS A 13 10.39 8.36 27.83
CA LYS A 13 9.90 8.52 26.44
C LYS A 13 11.00 8.96 25.46
N HIS A 14 12.21 8.44 25.59
CA HIS A 14 13.31 8.71 24.67
C HIS A 14 13.85 7.41 24.11
N PHE A 15 13.31 7.07 22.93
CA PHE A 15 13.76 5.95 22.11
C PHE A 15 15.12 6.31 21.48
N HIS A 16 16.21 6.11 22.23
CA HIS A 16 17.56 6.26 21.69
C HIS A 16 17.95 5.01 20.88
N ARG A 17 17.34 4.86 19.71
CA ARG A 17 17.87 3.98 18.67
C ARG A 17 19.06 4.69 18.03
N ALA A 18 20.25 4.14 18.20
CA ALA A 18 21.44 4.57 17.48
C ALA A 18 21.12 4.55 15.97
N ARG A 19 20.86 5.71 15.39
CA ARG A 19 20.67 5.86 13.94
C ARG A 19 22.03 5.59 13.32
N ARG A 20 22.20 4.44 12.67
CA ARG A 20 23.32 4.30 11.73
C ARG A 20 23.16 5.41 10.69
N PRO A 21 24.22 6.18 10.38
CA PRO A 21 24.15 7.13 9.28
C PRO A 21 23.87 6.34 7.99
N HIS A 22 22.69 6.54 7.42
CA HIS A 22 22.41 6.05 6.07
C HIS A 22 23.30 6.86 5.12
N PRO A 23 24.08 6.21 4.23
CA PRO A 23 24.86 6.93 3.24
C PRO A 23 23.90 7.77 2.40
N HIS A 24 24.12 9.08 2.40
CA HIS A 24 23.35 10.02 1.60
C HIS A 24 23.69 9.74 0.13
N LYS A 25 22.88 8.91 -0.53
CA LYS A 25 22.99 8.71 -1.98
C LYS A 25 22.79 10.07 -2.64
N SER A 26 23.77 10.53 -3.41
CA SER A 26 23.59 11.66 -4.29
C SER A 26 22.52 11.26 -5.31
N VAL A 27 21.33 11.85 -5.19
CA VAL A 27 20.29 11.70 -6.20
C VAL A 27 20.77 12.48 -7.41
N ASP A 28 21.12 11.78 -8.48
CA ASP A 28 21.47 12.43 -9.75
C ASP A 28 20.30 13.35 -10.16
N ALA A 29 20.62 14.57 -10.57
CA ALA A 29 19.63 15.59 -10.93
C ALA A 29 18.83 15.16 -12.17
N GLY A 30 17.79 14.35 -11.96
CA GLY A 30 16.98 13.74 -13.01
C GLY A 30 16.45 12.34 -12.64
N ALA A 31 17.02 11.67 -11.64
CA ALA A 31 16.52 10.39 -11.17
C ALA A 31 15.29 10.57 -10.27
N VAL A 32 14.15 10.01 -10.66
CA VAL A 32 12.96 9.90 -9.81
C VAL A 32 13.05 8.58 -9.05
N GLU A 33 13.21 8.65 -7.72
CA GLU A 33 13.14 7.48 -6.85
C GLU A 33 11.70 7.21 -6.44
N VAL A 34 11.22 5.98 -6.64
CA VAL A 34 9.89 5.53 -6.23
C VAL A 34 10.03 4.48 -5.14
N LEU A 35 9.44 4.76 -3.97
CA LEU A 35 9.41 3.86 -2.82
C LEU A 35 7.96 3.41 -2.57
N ILE A 36 7.72 2.10 -2.58
CA ILE A 36 6.41 1.53 -2.24
C ILE A 36 6.27 1.49 -0.72
N ILE A 37 5.25 2.16 -0.19
CA ILE A 37 5.00 2.24 1.26
C ILE A 37 4.03 1.17 1.76
N GLU A 38 3.03 0.83 0.94
CA GLU A 38 1.94 -0.08 1.30
C GLU A 38 1.24 -0.60 0.04
N VAL A 39 0.65 -1.79 0.14
CA VAL A 39 -0.36 -2.32 -0.79
C VAL A 39 -1.66 -2.48 -0.02
N ASN A 40 -2.69 -1.72 -0.38
CA ASN A 40 -4.01 -1.84 0.24
C ASN A 40 -4.95 -2.64 -0.67
N SER A 41 -5.30 -3.86 -0.25
CA SER A 41 -6.21 -4.76 -0.98
C SER A 41 -7.69 -4.52 -0.67
N LEU A 42 -8.00 -3.74 0.36
CA LEU A 42 -9.37 -3.39 0.77
C LEU A 42 -9.45 -1.86 1.02
N PRO A 43 -9.45 -1.05 -0.05
CA PRO A 43 -9.64 0.38 0.10
C PRO A 43 -11.03 0.69 0.65
N GLY A 44 -11.17 1.86 1.30
CA GLY A 44 -12.48 2.36 1.68
C GLY A 44 -13.40 2.56 0.47
N MET A 45 -14.71 2.31 0.65
CA MET A 45 -15.70 2.41 -0.41
C MET A 45 -16.55 3.70 -0.37
N THR A 46 -16.22 4.64 0.52
CA THR A 46 -16.91 5.93 0.58
C THR A 46 -16.40 6.87 -0.52
N PRO A 47 -17.23 7.79 -1.06
CA PRO A 47 -16.83 8.70 -2.13
C PRO A 47 -15.59 9.57 -1.79
N ALA A 48 -15.38 9.86 -0.51
CA ALA A 48 -14.24 10.62 -0.03
C ALA A 48 -12.91 9.83 -0.05
N THR A 49 -12.93 8.54 -0.37
CA THR A 49 -11.71 7.71 -0.39
C THR A 49 -10.82 8.06 -1.59
N CYS A 50 -9.49 8.06 -1.39
CA CYS A 50 -8.51 8.46 -2.39
C CYS A 50 -8.62 7.70 -3.72
N ILE A 51 -8.99 6.41 -3.68
CA ILE A 51 -9.14 5.59 -4.89
C ILE A 51 -10.21 6.15 -5.86
N PHE A 52 -11.32 6.72 -5.35
CA PHE A 52 -12.36 7.31 -6.21
C PHE A 52 -11.91 8.62 -6.87
N HIS A 53 -10.99 9.35 -6.25
CA HIS A 53 -10.39 10.53 -6.85
C HIS A 53 -9.41 10.12 -7.96
N GLN A 54 -8.63 9.07 -7.73
CA GLN A 54 -7.72 8.51 -8.73
C GLN A 54 -8.46 7.95 -9.94
N THR A 55 -9.60 7.30 -9.75
CA THR A 55 -10.42 6.78 -10.86
C THR A 55 -11.08 7.90 -11.66
N ALA A 56 -11.45 9.01 -11.02
CA ALA A 56 -11.93 10.20 -11.71
C ALA A 56 -10.84 10.83 -12.60
N LEU A 57 -9.57 10.82 -12.18
CA LEU A 57 -8.44 11.22 -13.05
C LEU A 57 -8.30 10.33 -14.28
N ALA A 58 -8.73 9.07 -14.18
CA ALA A 58 -8.80 8.11 -15.30
C ALA A 58 -10.13 8.18 -16.07
N GLY A 59 -11.02 9.13 -15.76
CA GLY A 59 -12.28 9.36 -16.49
C GLY A 59 -13.46 8.49 -16.06
N TYR A 60 -13.37 7.77 -14.94
CA TYR A 60 -14.47 6.97 -14.42
C TYR A 60 -15.36 7.76 -13.45
N THR A 61 -16.67 7.57 -13.55
CA THR A 61 -17.57 7.88 -12.43
C THR A 61 -17.42 6.83 -11.33
N PRO A 62 -17.80 7.12 -10.07
CA PRO A 62 -17.78 6.13 -8.99
C PRO A 62 -18.56 4.86 -9.33
N TYR A 63 -19.71 5.01 -9.99
CA TYR A 63 -20.55 3.89 -10.40
C TYR A 63 -19.83 3.01 -11.43
N GLN A 64 -19.25 3.61 -12.48
CA GLN A 64 -18.49 2.87 -13.49
C GLN A 64 -17.29 2.14 -12.90
N PHE A 65 -16.61 2.74 -11.91
CA PHE A 65 -15.50 2.07 -11.23
C PHE A 65 -15.98 0.81 -10.49
N ILE A 66 -17.09 0.90 -9.77
CA ILE A 66 -17.69 -0.23 -9.05
C ILE A 66 -18.15 -1.31 -10.05
N ASP A 67 -18.82 -0.94 -11.14
CA ASP A 67 -19.25 -1.88 -12.18
C ASP A 67 -18.08 -2.68 -12.73
N ARG A 68 -16.94 -2.02 -13.00
CA ARG A 68 -15.72 -2.71 -13.45
C ARG A 68 -15.22 -3.73 -12.44
N ILE A 69 -15.24 -3.41 -11.14
CA ILE A 69 -14.86 -4.38 -10.10
C ILE A 69 -15.78 -5.60 -10.12
N LEU A 70 -17.09 -5.39 -10.28
CA LEU A 70 -18.06 -6.48 -10.37
C LEU A 70 -17.83 -7.36 -11.61
N ASP A 71 -17.55 -6.76 -12.77
CA ASP A 71 -17.22 -7.49 -14.00
C ASP A 71 -16.00 -8.40 -13.79
N PHE A 72 -14.92 -7.89 -13.19
CA PHE A 72 -13.75 -8.69 -12.86
C PHE A 72 -14.07 -9.83 -11.88
N GLY A 73 -14.94 -9.55 -10.89
CA GLY A 73 -15.43 -10.55 -9.94
C GLY A 73 -16.17 -11.70 -10.64
N GLN A 74 -17.08 -11.38 -11.56
CA GLN A 74 -17.84 -12.35 -12.34
C GLN A 74 -16.95 -13.18 -13.25
N GLN A 75 -16.02 -12.56 -14.00
CA GLN A 75 -15.07 -13.27 -14.86
C GLN A 75 -14.20 -14.24 -14.06
N ARG A 76 -13.75 -13.81 -12.87
CA ARG A 76 -12.99 -14.68 -11.96
C ARG A 76 -13.82 -15.86 -11.49
N ALA A 77 -15.08 -15.64 -11.12
CA ALA A 77 -15.99 -16.70 -10.69
C ALA A 77 -16.24 -17.71 -11.82
N ALA A 78 -16.53 -17.23 -13.03
CA ALA A 78 -16.74 -18.06 -14.21
C ALA A 78 -15.52 -18.93 -14.53
N LYS A 79 -14.30 -18.39 -14.38
CA LYS A 79 -13.06 -19.17 -14.56
C LYS A 79 -12.83 -20.21 -13.46
N ALA A 80 -13.27 -19.93 -12.24
CA ALA A 80 -13.10 -20.83 -11.11
C ALA A 80 -14.10 -22.00 -11.14
N MET A 81 -15.20 -21.88 -11.87
CA MET A 81 -16.14 -22.96 -12.08
C MET A 81 -15.53 -24.02 -13.03
N PRO A 82 -15.33 -25.28 -12.60
CA PRO A 82 -14.96 -26.34 -13.52
C PRO A 82 -16.10 -26.55 -14.52
N ALA A 83 -15.76 -26.76 -15.79
CA ALA A 83 -16.75 -27.12 -16.80
C ALA A 83 -17.54 -28.35 -16.30
N SER A 84 -18.87 -28.23 -16.23
CA SER A 84 -19.72 -29.41 -16.02
C SER A 84 -19.41 -30.40 -17.13
N LYS A 85 -19.05 -31.62 -16.76
CA LYS A 85 -19.04 -32.76 -17.68
C LYS A 85 -20.45 -33.07 -18.15
#